data_AF-A0A7Z9XSK4-F1
#
_entry.id   AF-A0A7Z9XSK4-F1
#
_cell.length_a   1.000
_cell.length_b   1.000
_cell.length_c   1.000
_cell.angle_alpha   90.00
_cell.angle_beta   90.00
_cell.angle_gamma   90.00
#
_symmetry.space_group_name_H-M   'P 1'
#
loop_
_entity.id
_entity.type
_entity.pdbx_description
1 polymer ?
#
loop_
_entity_poly.entity_id
_entity_poly.type
_entity_poly.pdbx_seq_one_letter_code
_entity_poly.pdbx_strand_id
1 'polypeptide(L)' 'MQATNQEVLSKISELYREVFKHDGYGDLKIEMRILRRGQKEVIVYCGKQYRYVVDFKSEMESSQSRHDENSLLTNVRA' A
#
# COMPACT_ATOMS: atom_id res chain seq x y z
N MET A 1 14.69 -10.56 -3.36
CA MET A 1 14.66 -9.48 -4.37
C MET A 1 13.84 -8.35 -3.80
N GLN A 2 14.35 -7.12 -3.79
CA GLN A 2 13.58 -5.94 -3.38
C GLN A 2 12.60 -5.59 -4.51
N ALA A 3 11.37 -5.28 -4.16
CA ALA A 3 10.36 -4.84 -5.11
C ALA A 3 10.24 -3.31 -5.06
N THR A 4 9.91 -2.70 -6.19
CA THR A 4 9.57 -1.29 -6.27
C THR A 4 8.14 -1.04 -5.80
N ASN A 5 7.85 0.18 -5.33
CA ASN A 5 6.49 0.56 -4.96
C ASN A 5 5.50 0.40 -6.14
N GLN A 6 5.97 0.61 -7.36
CA GLN A 6 5.15 0.47 -8.57
C GLN A 6 4.72 -0.98 -8.82
N GLU A 7 5.61 -1.95 -8.61
CA GLU A 7 5.27 -3.38 -8.74
C GLU A 7 4.18 -3.78 -7.74
N VAL A 8 4.28 -3.28 -6.50
CA VAL A 8 3.27 -3.51 -5.46
C VAL A 8 1.92 -2.91 -5.86
N LEU A 9 1.90 -1.65 -6.33
CA LEU A 9 0.68 -0.98 -6.79
C LEU A 9 0.04 -1.67 -8.00
N SER A 10 0.86 -2.13 -8.94
CA SER A 10 0.39 -2.90 -10.09
C SER A 10 -0.29 -4.19 -9.62
N LYS A 11 0.32 -4.91 -8.67
CA LYS A 11 -0.28 -6.15 -8.14
C LYS A 11 -1.56 -5.89 -7.37
N ILE A 12 -1.62 -4.85 -6.55
CA ILE A 12 -2.84 -4.45 -5.84
C ILE A 12 -3.96 -4.14 -6.84
N SER A 13 -3.65 -3.39 -7.91
CA SER A 13 -4.62 -3.03 -8.95
C SER A 13 -5.15 -4.25 -9.69
N GLU A 14 -4.29 -5.22 -9.97
CA GLU A 14 -4.66 -6.51 -10.56
C GLU A 14 -5.61 -7.29 -9.64
N LEU A 15 -5.22 -7.51 -8.38
CA LEU A 15 -6.01 -8.24 -7.39
C LEU A 15 -7.36 -7.56 -7.12
N TYR A 16 -7.38 -6.23 -7.05
CA TYR A 16 -8.63 -5.47 -6.91
C TYR A 16 -9.57 -5.72 -8.10
N ARG A 17 -9.05 -5.73 -9.34
CA ARG A 17 -9.87 -6.00 -10.53
C ARG A 17 -10.39 -7.43 -10.57
N GLU A 18 -9.64 -8.39 -10.05
CA GLU A 18 -10.11 -9.77 -9.89
C GLU A 18 -11.27 -9.83 -8.89
N VAL A 19 -11.06 -9.32 -7.67
CA VAL A 19 -12.09 -9.23 -6.62
C VAL A 19 -13.34 -8.51 -7.12
N PHE A 20 -13.18 -7.39 -7.82
CA PHE A 20 -14.29 -6.60 -8.35
C PHE A 20 -15.15 -7.35 -9.39
N LYS A 21 -14.57 -8.28 -10.15
CA LYS A 21 -15.30 -9.07 -11.16
C LYS A 21 -16.01 -10.29 -10.58
N HIS A 22 -15.76 -10.62 -9.31
CA HIS A 22 -16.37 -11.80 -8.70
C HIS A 22 -17.80 -11.48 -8.23
N ASP A 23 -18.76 -12.31 -8.63
CA ASP A 23 -20.17 -12.24 -8.23
C ASP A 23 -20.41 -12.84 -6.83
N GLY A 24 -19.57 -12.48 -5.86
CA GLY A 24 -19.58 -13.04 -4.51
C GLY A 24 -18.80 -12.19 -3.50
N TYR A 25 -18.49 -12.77 -2.34
CA TYR A 25 -17.65 -12.11 -1.35
C TYR A 25 -16.17 -12.20 -1.74
N GLY A 26 -15.48 -11.07 -1.75
CA GLY A 26 -14.03 -11.00 -1.89
C GLY A 26 -13.42 -10.11 -0.82
N ASP A 27 -12.30 -10.56 -0.27
CA ASP A 27 -11.52 -9.84 0.74
C ASP A 27 -10.16 -9.44 0.17
N LEU A 28 -9.81 -8.17 0.30
CA LEU A 28 -8.51 -7.62 -0.06
C LEU A 28 -8.00 -6.79 1.11
N LYS A 29 -6.98 -7.30 1.80
CA LYS A 29 -6.35 -6.60 2.93
C LYS A 29 -4.90 -6.26 2.59
N ILE A 30 -4.51 -5.02 2.89
CA ILE A 30 -3.13 -4.54 2.75
C ILE A 30 -2.63 -4.19 4.14
N GLU A 31 -1.50 -4.78 4.54
CA GLU A 31 -0.80 -4.45 5.77
C GLU A 31 0.58 -3.91 5.42
N MET A 32 0.97 -2.79 6.03
CA MET A 32 2.30 -2.22 5.87
C MET A 32 3.03 -2.21 7.21
N ARG A 33 4.22 -2.79 7.25
CA ARG A 33 5.10 -2.74 8.42
C ARG A 33 6.30 -1.86 8.11
N ILE A 34 6.54 -0.88 8.98
CA ILE A 34 7.73 -0.04 8.89
C ILE A 34 8.92 -0.87 9.36
N LEU A 35 9.88 -1.07 8.46
CA LEU A 35 11.13 -1.74 8.78
C LEU A 35 12.22 -0.70 9.10
N ARG A 36 13.38 -1.19 9.55
CA ARG A 36 14.57 -0.35 9.76
C ARG A 36 15.15 0.10 8.42
N ARG A 37 15.94 1.19 8.42
CA ARG A 37 16.67 1.71 7.25
C ARG A 37 15.78 2.21 6.09
N GLY A 38 14.63 2.77 6.41
CA GLY A 38 13.73 3.32 5.40
C GLY A 38 13.11 2.26 4.50
N GLN A 39 12.98 1.02 4.95
CA GLN A 39 12.25 -0.02 4.23
C GLN A 39 10.84 -0.17 4.77
N LYS A 40 9.93 -0.61 3.91
CA LYS A 40 8.58 -1.02 4.29
C LYS A 40 8.35 -2.43 3.80
N GLU A 41 7.80 -3.26 4.67
CA GLU A 41 7.22 -4.53 4.27
C GLU A 41 5.75 -4.30 3.91
N VAL A 42 5.35 -4.68 2.71
CA VAL A 42 3.95 -4.64 2.27
C VAL A 42 3.44 -6.06 2.13
N ILE A 43 2.36 -6.37 2.84
CA ILE A 43 1.72 -7.68 2.82
C ILE A 43 0.32 -7.50 2.23
N VAL A 44 0.02 -8.21 1.15
CA VAL A 44 -1.28 -8.18 0.49
C VAL A 44 -1.95 -9.55 0.64
N TYR A 45 -3.15 -9.55 1.22
CA TYR A 45 -3.99 -10.73 1.42
C TYR A 45 -5.16 -10.68 0.44
N CYS A 46 -5.32 -11.73 -0.36
CA CYS A 46 -6.43 -11.90 -1.31
C CYS A 46 -6.65 -13.40 -1.58
N GLY A 47 -6.98 -14.17 -0.54
CA GLY A 47 -6.97 -15.65 -0.57
C GLY A 47 -5.58 -16.30 -0.65
N LYS A 48 -4.57 -15.55 -1.13
CA LYS A 48 -3.13 -15.84 -1.02
C LYS A 48 -2.43 -14.65 -0.34
N GLN A 49 -1.24 -14.90 0.19
CA GLN A 49 -0.42 -13.88 0.81
C GLN A 49 0.76 -13.52 -0.11
N TYR A 50 0.85 -12.24 -0.49
CA TYR A 50 1.98 -11.68 -1.23
C TYR A 50 2.76 -10.78 -0.28
N ARG A 51 4.09 -10.93 -0.24
CA ARG A 51 4.98 -10.15 0.63
C ARG A 51 6.05 -9.45 -0.20
N TYR A 52 6.19 -8.15 0.03
CA TYR A 52 7.14 -7.29 -0.66
C TYR A 52 7.95 -6.52 0.37
N VAL A 53 9.26 -6.40 0.13
CA VAL A 53 10.11 -5.43 0.83
C VAL A 53 10.44 -4.33 -0.16
N VAL A 54 10.05 -3.11 0.19
CA VAL A 54 10.12 -1.92 -0.67
C VAL A 54 10.99 -0.87 0.01
N ASP A 55 11.93 -0.30 -0.72
CA ASP A 55 12.70 0.84 -0.24
C ASP A 55 11.82 2.10 -0.29
N PHE A 56 11.64 2.75 0.85
CA PHE A 56 10.98 4.04 0.99
C PHE A 56 12.07 5.10 1.15
N LYS A 57 12.42 5.75 0.04
CA LYS A 57 13.18 7.00 0.09
C LYS A 57 12.24 8.05 0.69
N SER A 58 12.39 8.28 1.98
CA SER A 58 11.75 9.41 2.63
C SER A 58 12.28 10.67 1.96
N GLU A 59 11.45 11.33 1.14
CA GLU A 59 11.71 12.72 0.72
C GLU A 59 11.77 13.67 1.93
N MET A 60 11.49 13.17 3.14
CA MET A 60 11.51 13.89 4.40
C MET A 60 12.87 13.91 5.12
N GLU A 61 13.96 13.37 4.55
CA GLU A 61 15.31 13.56 5.12
C GLU A 61 15.99 14.86 4.63
N SER A 62 15.40 15.59 3.68
CA SER A 62 15.89 16.91 3.23
C SER A 62 15.09 18.11 3.75
N SER A 63 14.05 17.93 4.57
CA SER A 63 13.28 19.06 5.11
C SER A 63 12.67 18.74 6.48
N GLN A 64 13.45 18.96 7.54
CA GLN A 64 12.91 19.12 8.89
C GLN A 64 11.92 20.30 8.92
N SER A 65 10.80 20.08 9.63
CA SER A 65 9.80 21.06 10.07
C SER A 65 8.91 21.71 9.00
N ARG A 66 7.70 21.16 8.85
CA ARG A 66 6.43 21.91 8.97
C ARG A 66 5.29 20.90 9.15
N HIS A 67 4.50 21.17 10.18
CA HIS A 67 3.14 20.65 10.32
C HIS A 67 2.40 20.69 8.99
N ASP A 68 1.56 19.68 8.74
CA ASP A 68 0.18 19.92 8.35
C ASP A 68 -0.64 18.65 8.63
N GLU A 69 -1.40 18.71 9.72
CA GLU A 69 -2.68 18.03 9.83
C GLU A 69 -3.59 18.52 8.69
N ASN A 70 -4.46 17.62 8.23
CA ASN A 70 -5.69 17.91 7.52
C ASN A 70 -5.61 18.09 5.99
N SER A 71 -5.76 16.98 5.25
CA SER A 71 -6.63 16.94 4.06
C SER A 71 -6.86 15.49 3.62
N LEU A 72 -8.08 15.19 3.19
CA LEU A 72 -8.55 13.95 2.54
C LEU A 72 -9.21 12.87 3.44
N LEU A 73 -10.09 13.29 4.35
CA LEU A 73 -11.34 12.56 4.57
C LEU A 73 -12.49 13.49 4.17
N THR A 74 -12.72 13.61 2.86
CA THR A 74 -13.90 14.32 2.34
C THR A 74 -14.49 13.50 1.20
N ASN A 75 -15.64 12.91 1.52
CA ASN A 75 -16.71 12.44 0.63
C ASN A 75 -16.51 11.10 -0.08
N VAL A 76 -16.97 10.03 0.57
CA VAL A 76 -17.81 9.05 -0.14
C VAL A 76 -19.20 9.15 0.48
N ARG A 77 -20.10 9.85 -0.21
CA ARG A 77 -21.54 9.74 0.02
C ARG A 77 -22.00 8.46 -0.66
N ALA A 78 -22.61 7.57 0.10
CA ALA A 78 -23.57 6.57 -0.37
C ALA A 78 -24.86 6.80 0.43
#